data_AF-A0A973FYS5-F1
#
_entry.id   AF-A0A973FYS5-F1
#
_cell.length_a   1.000
_cell.length_b   1.000
_cell.length_c   1.000
_cell.angle_alpha   90.00
_cell.angle_beta   90.00
_cell.angle_gamma   90.00
#
_symmetry.space_group_name_H-M   'P 1'
#
loop_
_entity.id
_entity.type
_entity.pdbx_description
1 polymer ?
#
loop_
_entity_poly.entity_id
_entity_poly.type
_entity_poly.pdbx_seq_one_letter_code
_entity_poly.pdbx_strand_id
1 'polypeptide(L)'
;MSINIKNHPCFNDSSRHKFGRIHLPVAPKCNIQCNYCNRKFDCMNENRPGVTSKLLSPKQALYYLDQALQLSPNIAVVGIAGPGDPFANPDETMETLRLVREKYPEMLLCVATNGLDVLPYIDELADLQVSHVTLTINAVDPKIGAEIYAWVRYQKRMYRELEAAQLLLENQLAALQKLKRLGVTAKVNSIILPGINDTHVIEVARQVALLGADILNCLPYYHTTETVFENIAEPDPVTVKEIQEEAGLLLPQMKHCARCRADAVGIIGELNNPEMMKKMAEASLMPKNPEDNRPFIAVASLEGVLVNQHLGEADRFLVYALDKERRSCSLVDTRLAPPPGGGKDRWESLASTLSDCRALLVNSAGDSPKTVLNARGIDVMSLEGVIEEAVYGVFTGQNLKHLMKSSQIHACKSGCSGTGNGCG
;
A
#
# COMPACT_ATOMS: atom_id res chain seq x y z
N MET A 1 17.63 16.72 -18.17
CA MET A 1 18.79 16.13 -17.45
C MET A 1 18.66 14.61 -17.53
N SER A 2 19.75 13.86 -17.73
CA SER A 2 19.69 12.40 -17.81
C SER A 2 19.66 11.76 -16.41
N ILE A 3 18.72 10.84 -16.18
CA ILE A 3 18.64 10.06 -14.94
C ILE A 3 19.93 9.25 -14.73
N ASN A 4 20.56 9.36 -13.56
CA ASN A 4 21.77 8.62 -13.23
C ASN A 4 21.45 7.37 -12.38
N ILE A 5 21.25 6.24 -13.05
CA ILE A 5 20.93 4.93 -12.45
C ILE A 5 21.97 4.51 -11.40
N LYS A 6 23.23 4.95 -11.52
CA LYS A 6 24.28 4.60 -10.56
C LYS A 6 24.03 5.16 -9.16
N ASN A 7 23.18 6.17 -9.01
CA ASN A 7 22.86 6.76 -7.70
C ASN A 7 21.88 5.88 -6.89
N HIS A 8 21.33 4.80 -7.46
CA HIS A 8 20.38 3.96 -6.76
C HIS A 8 21.06 3.14 -5.64
N PRO A 9 20.76 3.38 -4.34
CA PRO A 9 21.49 2.77 -3.24
C PRO A 9 21.21 1.28 -3.08
N CYS A 10 20.04 0.78 -3.48
CA CYS A 10 19.73 -0.65 -3.45
C CYS A 10 20.43 -1.47 -4.56
N PHE A 11 20.72 -0.86 -5.72
CA PHE A 11 21.26 -1.57 -6.89
C PHE A 11 22.76 -1.31 -7.09
N ASN A 12 23.30 -0.26 -6.48
CA ASN A 12 24.73 0.05 -6.51
C ASN A 12 25.28 0.22 -5.09
N ASP A 13 26.09 -0.74 -4.66
CA ASP A 13 26.71 -0.76 -3.32
C ASP A 13 27.53 0.51 -3.04
N SER A 14 28.23 1.06 -4.06
CA SER A 14 29.03 2.28 -3.92
C SER A 14 28.21 3.55 -3.60
N SER A 15 26.90 3.50 -3.83
CA SER A 15 25.96 4.60 -3.62
C SER A 15 25.23 4.51 -2.29
N ARG A 16 25.26 3.36 -1.61
CA ARG A 16 24.39 3.07 -0.45
C ARG A 16 24.59 4.01 0.74
N HIS A 17 25.78 4.58 0.90
CA HIS A 17 26.15 5.51 1.98
C HIS A 17 26.13 6.99 1.56
N LYS A 18 25.86 7.28 0.28
CA LYS A 18 25.88 8.64 -0.27
C LYS A 18 24.49 9.15 -0.59
N PHE A 19 23.67 8.29 -1.19
CA PHE A 19 22.35 8.65 -1.68
C PHE A 19 21.25 8.01 -0.85
N GLY A 20 20.28 8.81 -0.49
CA GLY A 20 19.09 8.38 0.23
C GLY A 20 18.02 7.82 -0.69
N ARG A 21 17.10 7.08 -0.08
CA ARG A 21 15.81 6.69 -0.68
C ARG A 21 14.67 7.17 0.21
N ILE A 22 13.50 7.34 -0.38
CA ILE A 22 12.24 7.56 0.32
C ILE A 22 11.20 6.58 -0.25
N HIS A 23 10.49 5.89 0.64
CA HIS A 23 9.35 5.08 0.26
C HIS A 23 8.05 5.82 0.58
N LEU A 24 7.13 5.79 -0.38
CA LEU A 24 5.83 6.45 -0.27
C LEU A 24 4.74 5.39 -0.02
N PRO A 25 4.19 5.31 1.20
CA PRO A 25 3.22 4.29 1.58
C PRO A 25 1.83 4.65 1.03
N VAL A 26 1.57 4.31 -0.23
CA VAL A 26 0.30 4.62 -0.95
C VAL A 26 -0.51 3.37 -1.31
N ALA A 27 0.04 2.17 -1.05
CA ALA A 27 -0.52 0.92 -1.55
C ALA A 27 -0.96 -0.03 -0.42
N PRO A 28 -2.13 0.16 0.22
CA PRO A 28 -2.52 -0.61 1.40
C PRO A 28 -3.05 -2.02 1.11
N LYS A 29 -3.75 -2.22 -0.02
CA LYS A 29 -4.33 -3.53 -0.37
C LYS A 29 -3.26 -4.48 -0.87
N CYS A 30 -3.52 -5.78 -0.80
CA CYS A 30 -2.70 -6.80 -1.45
C CYS A 30 -3.61 -7.91 -2.00
N ASN A 31 -3.22 -8.47 -3.13
CA ASN A 31 -3.98 -9.42 -3.95
C ASN A 31 -3.53 -10.88 -3.76
N ILE A 32 -2.53 -11.16 -2.93
CA ILE A 32 -2.09 -12.53 -2.57
C ILE A 32 -1.90 -12.67 -1.07
N GLN A 33 -2.12 -13.84 -0.47
CA GLN A 33 -1.77 -14.10 0.93
C GLN A 33 -0.60 -15.09 1.01
N CYS A 34 0.57 -14.59 1.38
CA CYS A 34 1.71 -15.44 1.74
C CYS A 34 1.50 -16.03 3.15
N ASN A 35 1.88 -17.28 3.34
CA ASN A 35 1.76 -17.96 4.63
C ASN A 35 2.70 -17.41 5.72
N TYR A 36 3.73 -16.64 5.34
CA TYR A 36 4.63 -15.90 6.23
C TYR A 36 4.21 -14.44 6.48
N CYS A 37 3.06 -13.98 5.98
CA CYS A 37 2.66 -12.57 6.06
C CYS A 37 1.49 -12.33 7.03
N ASN A 38 1.65 -11.38 7.95
CA ASN A 38 0.57 -10.85 8.77
C ASN A 38 0.12 -9.47 8.24
N ARG A 39 -1.13 -9.39 7.80
CA ARG A 39 -1.73 -8.17 7.19
C ARG A 39 -1.89 -6.98 8.12
N LYS A 40 -1.67 -7.18 9.43
CA LYS A 40 -1.60 -6.08 10.39
C LYS A 40 -0.36 -5.20 10.18
N PHE A 41 0.63 -5.69 9.42
CA PHE A 41 1.92 -5.06 9.19
C PHE A 41 2.19 -4.88 7.69
N ASP A 42 3.20 -4.06 7.38
CA ASP A 42 3.72 -3.84 6.04
C ASP A 42 4.23 -5.15 5.40
N CYS A 43 4.21 -5.19 4.07
CA CYS A 43 4.48 -6.37 3.26
C CYS A 43 5.84 -7.01 3.57
N MET A 44 5.83 -8.28 3.98
CA MET A 44 7.04 -9.01 4.36
C MET A 44 8.06 -9.23 3.23
N ASN A 45 7.64 -9.06 1.97
CA ASN A 45 8.49 -9.24 0.80
C ASN A 45 9.59 -8.18 0.68
N GLU A 46 9.33 -6.97 1.18
CA GLU A 46 10.28 -5.85 1.14
C GLU A 46 10.66 -5.34 2.53
N ASN A 47 9.77 -5.55 3.51
CA ASN A 47 9.85 -4.96 4.83
C ASN A 47 10.35 -5.95 5.88
N ARG A 48 10.95 -5.42 6.95
CA ARG A 48 11.17 -6.18 8.18
C ARG A 48 9.84 -6.44 8.91
N PRO A 49 9.71 -7.53 9.68
CA PRO A 49 8.48 -7.87 10.42
C PRO A 49 8.01 -6.77 11.39
N GLY A 50 6.71 -6.73 11.65
CA GLY A 50 6.11 -5.94 12.73
C GLY A 50 5.99 -4.44 12.45
N VAL A 51 6.27 -3.99 11.23
CA VAL A 51 6.23 -2.57 10.86
C VAL A 51 4.84 -2.17 10.39
N THR A 52 4.37 -0.98 10.78
CA THR A 52 3.20 -0.35 10.16
C THR A 52 3.56 1.04 9.66
N SER A 53 3.29 1.32 8.40
CA SER A 53 3.43 2.66 7.83
C SER A 53 2.11 3.43 7.90
N LYS A 54 2.20 4.75 8.08
CA LYS A 54 1.03 5.62 7.90
C LYS A 54 0.68 5.68 6.42
N LEU A 55 -0.58 5.46 6.07
CA LEU A 55 -1.05 5.53 4.70
C LEU A 55 -1.15 6.97 4.22
N LEU A 56 -0.71 7.24 2.99
CA LEU A 56 -0.85 8.52 2.31
C LEU A 56 -1.65 8.34 1.01
N SER A 57 -2.40 9.36 0.63
CA SER A 57 -2.88 9.52 -0.76
C SER A 57 -1.74 10.02 -1.67
N PRO A 58 -1.86 9.90 -3.00
CA PRO A 58 -0.81 10.33 -3.94
C PRO A 58 -0.34 11.78 -3.74
N LYS A 59 -1.28 12.72 -3.52
CA LYS A 59 -0.94 14.14 -3.31
C LYS A 59 -0.33 14.41 -1.94
N GLN A 60 -0.79 13.72 -0.88
CA GLN A 60 -0.11 13.77 0.43
C GLN A 60 1.30 13.18 0.36
N ALA A 61 1.51 12.12 -0.44
CA ALA A 61 2.82 11.51 -0.66
C ALA A 61 3.78 12.46 -1.40
N LEU A 62 3.28 13.18 -2.41
CA LEU A 62 4.05 14.23 -3.09
C LEU A 62 4.42 15.38 -2.14
N TYR A 63 3.47 15.84 -1.33
CA TYR A 63 3.74 16.85 -0.30
C TYR A 63 4.79 16.37 0.70
N TYR A 64 4.69 15.13 1.16
CA TYR A 64 5.68 14.53 2.06
C TYR A 64 7.07 14.46 1.40
N LEU A 65 7.15 14.08 0.13
CA LEU A 65 8.40 14.08 -0.64
C LEU A 65 9.03 15.48 -0.67
N ASP A 66 8.25 16.53 -0.92
CA ASP A 66 8.75 17.92 -0.91
C ASP A 66 9.41 18.27 0.43
N GLN A 67 8.74 17.94 1.53
CA GLN A 67 9.25 18.19 2.88
C GLN A 67 10.52 17.37 3.16
N ALA A 68 10.56 16.11 2.72
CA ALA A 68 11.72 15.25 2.92
C ALA A 68 12.94 15.73 2.13
N LEU A 69 12.75 16.21 0.90
CA LEU A 69 13.84 16.74 0.07
C LEU A 69 14.44 18.05 0.62
N GLN A 70 13.61 18.89 1.25
CA GLN A 70 14.11 20.08 1.95
C GLN A 70 15.00 19.71 3.14
N LEU A 71 14.66 18.63 3.86
CA LEU A 71 15.43 18.14 5.00
C LEU A 71 16.67 17.34 4.59
N SER A 72 16.62 16.62 3.46
CA SER A 72 17.71 15.75 3.00
C SER A 72 17.80 15.76 1.47
N PRO A 73 18.55 16.74 0.91
CA PRO A 73 18.70 16.89 -0.55
C PRO A 73 19.42 15.74 -1.25
N ASN A 74 20.07 14.83 -0.49
CA ASN A 74 20.76 13.66 -1.04
C ASN A 74 19.83 12.46 -1.31
N ILE A 75 18.52 12.57 -1.07
CA ILE A 75 17.55 11.57 -1.51
C ILE A 75 17.52 11.56 -3.04
N ALA A 76 17.92 10.43 -3.63
CA ALA A 76 17.98 10.28 -5.09
C ALA A 76 16.88 9.36 -5.65
N VAL A 77 16.24 8.57 -4.77
CA VAL A 77 15.30 7.52 -5.17
C VAL A 77 13.96 7.68 -4.45
N VAL A 78 12.88 7.60 -5.22
CA VAL A 78 11.51 7.46 -4.72
C VAL A 78 11.01 6.06 -5.04
N GLY A 79 10.58 5.34 -4.01
CA GLY A 79 10.07 3.97 -4.11
C GLY A 79 8.63 3.83 -3.64
N ILE A 80 7.89 2.89 -4.24
CA ILE A 80 6.60 2.42 -3.71
C ILE A 80 6.72 0.92 -3.43
N ALA A 81 6.58 0.54 -2.15
CA ALA A 81 6.85 -0.83 -1.68
C ALA A 81 5.80 -1.39 -0.69
N GLY A 82 4.66 -0.71 -0.52
CA GLY A 82 3.59 -1.17 0.37
C GLY A 82 2.75 -0.05 0.95
N PRO A 83 2.02 -0.30 2.08
CA PRO A 83 2.11 -1.47 2.98
C PRO A 83 1.69 -2.84 2.43
N GLY A 84 0.88 -2.91 1.39
CA GLY A 84 0.44 -4.12 0.69
C GLY A 84 1.24 -4.37 -0.59
N ASP A 85 0.54 -4.55 -1.71
CA ASP A 85 1.15 -4.65 -3.04
C ASP A 85 0.77 -3.43 -3.90
N PRO A 86 1.72 -2.75 -4.57
CA PRO A 86 1.44 -1.60 -5.41
C PRO A 86 0.40 -1.86 -6.50
N PHE A 87 0.38 -3.04 -7.13
CA PHE A 87 -0.54 -3.34 -8.23
C PHE A 87 -1.84 -4.01 -7.78
N ALA A 88 -2.01 -4.23 -6.48
CA ALA A 88 -3.33 -4.33 -5.86
C ALA A 88 -3.98 -2.95 -5.58
N ASN A 89 -3.21 -1.86 -5.76
CA ASN A 89 -3.62 -0.45 -5.64
C ASN A 89 -3.11 0.36 -6.85
N PRO A 90 -3.44 -0.07 -8.09
CA PRO A 90 -2.80 0.47 -9.28
C PRO A 90 -3.10 1.95 -9.49
N ASP A 91 -4.31 2.40 -9.15
CA ASP A 91 -4.72 3.80 -9.31
C ASP A 91 -3.84 4.72 -8.45
N GLU A 92 -3.72 4.44 -7.16
CA GLU A 92 -2.90 5.24 -6.24
C GLU A 92 -1.40 5.13 -6.56
N THR A 93 -0.93 3.94 -6.94
CA THR A 93 0.48 3.72 -7.30
C THR A 93 0.87 4.51 -8.54
N MET A 94 0.13 4.35 -9.64
CA MET A 94 0.45 5.00 -10.91
C MET A 94 0.27 6.51 -10.82
N GLU A 95 -0.77 7.00 -10.13
CA GLU A 95 -0.94 8.43 -9.90
C GLU A 95 0.25 9.03 -9.13
N THR A 96 0.72 8.34 -8.09
CA THR A 96 1.90 8.80 -7.33
C THR A 96 3.14 8.88 -8.21
N LEU A 97 3.39 7.87 -9.05
CA LEU A 97 4.53 7.86 -9.96
C LEU A 97 4.45 8.96 -11.02
N ARG A 98 3.26 9.22 -11.59
CA ARG A 98 3.03 10.33 -12.53
C ARG A 98 3.34 11.67 -11.88
N LEU A 99 2.77 11.94 -10.70
CA LEU A 99 2.98 13.17 -9.95
C LEU A 99 4.46 13.41 -9.61
N VAL A 100 5.16 12.36 -9.16
CA VAL A 100 6.59 12.47 -8.87
C VAL A 100 7.40 12.69 -10.14
N ARG A 101 7.12 11.98 -11.24
CA ARG A 101 7.83 12.18 -12.51
C ARG A 101 7.63 13.58 -13.08
N GLU A 102 6.42 14.12 -13.00
CA GLU A 102 6.09 15.46 -13.46
C GLU A 102 6.88 16.52 -12.68
N LYS A 103 6.92 16.41 -11.35
CA LYS A 103 7.55 17.41 -10.48
C LYS A 103 9.07 17.25 -10.34
N TYR A 104 9.55 16.01 -10.33
CA TYR A 104 10.94 15.63 -10.08
C TYR A 104 11.49 14.72 -11.19
N PRO A 105 11.65 15.25 -12.42
CA PRO A 105 12.02 14.46 -13.60
C PRO A 105 13.40 13.80 -13.50
N GLU A 106 14.27 14.25 -12.62
CA GLU A 106 15.60 13.70 -12.36
C GLU A 106 15.60 12.53 -11.36
N MET A 107 14.53 12.34 -10.59
CA MET A 107 14.48 11.30 -9.56
C MET A 107 14.42 9.90 -10.18
N LEU A 108 15.12 8.98 -9.52
CA LEU A 108 15.01 7.56 -9.80
C LEU A 108 13.72 7.05 -9.17
N LEU A 109 12.85 6.50 -10.02
CA LEU A 109 11.62 5.84 -9.55
C LEU A 109 11.86 4.34 -9.47
N CYS A 110 11.35 3.71 -8.41
CA CYS A 110 11.29 2.27 -8.27
C CYS A 110 9.98 1.77 -7.67
N VAL A 111 9.62 0.53 -7.99
CA VAL A 111 8.43 -0.13 -7.44
C VAL A 111 8.77 -1.57 -7.07
N ALA A 112 8.24 -2.05 -5.96
CA ALA A 112 8.37 -3.44 -5.55
C ALA A 112 7.00 -4.13 -5.45
N THR A 113 6.84 -5.27 -6.12
CA THR A 113 5.57 -5.98 -6.22
C THR A 113 5.75 -7.49 -6.11
N ASN A 114 4.69 -8.19 -5.73
CA ASN A 114 4.59 -9.63 -5.86
C ASN A 114 4.48 -10.11 -7.31
N GLY A 115 4.20 -9.22 -8.28
CA GLY A 115 4.22 -9.54 -9.71
C GLY A 115 2.91 -10.10 -10.29
N LEU A 116 1.84 -10.26 -9.52
CA LEU A 116 0.57 -10.79 -10.01
C LEU A 116 -0.10 -9.85 -11.04
N ASP A 117 -0.25 -8.57 -10.69
CA ASP A 117 -1.11 -7.61 -11.43
C ASP A 117 -0.31 -6.48 -12.12
N VAL A 118 1.02 -6.57 -12.16
CA VAL A 118 1.87 -5.50 -12.73
C VAL A 118 1.87 -5.48 -14.27
N LEU A 119 1.62 -6.62 -14.92
CA LEU A 119 1.80 -6.81 -16.36
C LEU A 119 1.11 -5.74 -17.25
N PRO A 120 -0.15 -5.31 -16.96
CA PRO A 120 -0.83 -4.28 -17.75
C PRO A 120 -0.20 -2.89 -17.64
N TYR A 121 0.57 -2.61 -16.59
CA TYR A 121 1.12 -1.29 -16.29
C TYR A 121 2.59 -1.13 -16.72
N ILE A 122 3.26 -2.22 -17.14
CA ILE A 122 4.69 -2.21 -17.44
C ILE A 122 5.06 -1.22 -18.56
N ASP A 123 4.21 -1.04 -19.58
CA ASP A 123 4.48 -0.06 -20.64
C ASP A 123 4.48 1.36 -20.07
N GLU A 124 3.48 1.70 -19.25
CA GLU A 124 3.41 2.99 -18.58
C GLU A 124 4.54 3.20 -17.56
N LEU A 125 4.96 2.16 -16.84
CA LEU A 125 6.14 2.23 -15.98
C LEU A 125 7.40 2.60 -16.78
N ALA A 126 7.57 2.03 -17.98
CA ALA A 126 8.69 2.37 -18.86
C ALA A 126 8.59 3.81 -19.39
N ASP A 127 7.39 4.25 -19.79
CA ASP A 127 7.14 5.63 -20.23
C ASP A 127 7.42 6.65 -19.11
N LEU A 128 7.07 6.33 -17.87
CA LEU A 128 7.40 7.09 -16.66
C LEU A 128 8.87 6.98 -16.26
N GLN A 129 9.70 6.26 -17.04
CA GLN A 129 11.11 6.03 -16.77
C GLN A 129 11.33 5.45 -15.36
N VAL A 130 10.45 4.52 -14.94
CA VAL A 130 10.66 3.74 -13.73
C VAL A 130 11.90 2.88 -13.95
N SER A 131 12.96 3.29 -13.27
CA SER A 131 14.30 2.76 -13.50
C SER A 131 14.47 1.33 -13.00
N HIS A 132 13.77 0.96 -11.93
CA HIS A 132 13.93 -0.32 -11.26
C HIS A 132 12.59 -0.89 -10.81
N VAL A 133 12.36 -2.18 -11.10
CA VAL A 133 11.21 -2.91 -10.57
C VAL A 133 11.70 -4.15 -9.84
N THR A 134 11.20 -4.36 -8.62
CA THR A 134 11.47 -5.56 -7.85
C THR A 134 10.27 -6.50 -7.90
N LEU A 135 10.49 -7.76 -8.29
CA LEU A 135 9.50 -8.83 -8.25
C LEU A 135 9.85 -9.79 -7.12
N THR A 136 8.86 -10.22 -6.33
CA THR A 136 9.09 -11.30 -5.35
C THR A 136 8.64 -12.63 -5.92
N ILE A 137 9.60 -13.52 -6.20
CA ILE A 137 9.38 -14.85 -6.78
C ILE A 137 10.03 -15.87 -5.85
N ASN A 138 9.21 -16.58 -5.06
CA ASN A 138 9.72 -17.54 -4.06
C ASN A 138 9.77 -18.99 -4.57
N ALA A 139 9.11 -19.30 -5.68
CA ALA A 139 9.08 -20.65 -6.24
C ALA A 139 8.83 -20.60 -7.75
N VAL A 140 9.48 -21.51 -8.48
CA VAL A 140 9.23 -21.80 -9.91
C VAL A 140 8.63 -23.19 -10.16
N ASP A 141 8.28 -23.89 -9.08
CA ASP A 141 7.45 -25.10 -9.10
C ASP A 141 6.11 -24.73 -8.42
N PRO A 142 4.97 -24.81 -9.13
CA PRO A 142 3.67 -24.52 -8.55
C PRO A 142 3.32 -25.35 -7.31
N LYS A 143 3.86 -26.57 -7.14
CA LYS A 143 3.62 -27.38 -5.94
C LYS A 143 4.24 -26.74 -4.71
N ILE A 144 5.51 -26.33 -4.80
CA ILE A 144 6.20 -25.58 -3.74
C ILE A 144 5.49 -24.22 -3.54
N GLY A 145 5.10 -23.56 -4.62
CA GLY A 145 4.35 -22.30 -4.54
C GLY A 145 3.02 -22.45 -3.78
N ALA A 146 2.30 -23.57 -3.93
CA ALA A 146 1.04 -23.83 -3.25
C ALA A 146 1.20 -23.97 -1.74
N GLU A 147 2.39 -24.36 -1.26
CA GLU A 147 2.73 -24.37 0.16
C GLU A 147 3.01 -22.96 0.70
N ILE A 148 3.51 -22.05 -0.14
CA ILE A 148 3.88 -20.69 0.23
C ILE A 148 2.69 -19.71 0.25
N TYR A 149 1.74 -19.87 -0.68
CA TYR A 149 0.63 -18.93 -0.87
C TYR A 149 -0.72 -19.57 -0.53
N ALA A 150 -1.42 -19.05 0.49
CA ALA A 150 -2.74 -19.53 0.89
C ALA A 150 -3.82 -19.27 -0.18
N TRP A 151 -3.77 -18.11 -0.83
CA TRP A 151 -4.71 -17.72 -1.87
C TRP A 151 -4.16 -16.58 -2.74
N VAL A 152 -4.71 -16.49 -3.95
CA VAL A 152 -4.49 -15.41 -4.92
C VAL A 152 -5.85 -14.87 -5.35
N ARG A 153 -6.01 -13.55 -5.37
CA ARG A 153 -7.23 -12.87 -5.86
C ARG A 153 -6.90 -12.15 -7.15
N TYR A 154 -7.39 -12.67 -8.27
CA TYR A 154 -7.13 -12.16 -9.61
C TYR A 154 -8.45 -11.95 -10.35
N GLN A 155 -8.62 -10.80 -11.02
CA GLN A 155 -9.84 -10.46 -11.78
C GLN A 155 -11.16 -10.71 -11.02
N LYS A 156 -11.20 -10.31 -9.74
CA LYS A 156 -12.35 -10.49 -8.82
C LYS A 156 -12.68 -11.95 -8.45
N ARG A 157 -11.89 -12.93 -8.92
CA ARG A 157 -11.99 -14.34 -8.52
C ARG A 157 -10.90 -14.69 -7.51
N MET A 158 -11.21 -15.61 -6.60
CA MET A 158 -10.27 -16.17 -5.63
C MET A 158 -9.82 -17.56 -6.07
N TYR A 159 -8.52 -17.76 -6.07
CA TYR A 159 -7.81 -18.98 -6.42
C TYR A 159 -7.09 -19.51 -5.17
N ARG A 160 -6.91 -20.83 -5.06
CA ARG A 160 -6.19 -21.49 -3.95
C ARG A 160 -5.30 -22.62 -4.47
N GLU A 161 -4.44 -23.11 -3.59
CA GLU A 161 -3.61 -24.30 -3.82
C GLU A 161 -2.80 -24.18 -5.13
N LEU A 162 -2.72 -25.26 -5.90
CA LEU A 162 -1.93 -25.34 -7.13
C LEU A 162 -2.37 -24.33 -8.19
N GLU A 163 -3.68 -24.10 -8.33
CA GLU A 163 -4.23 -23.14 -9.31
C GLU A 163 -3.77 -21.71 -8.99
N ALA A 164 -3.76 -21.33 -7.71
CA ALA A 164 -3.25 -20.03 -7.27
C ALA A 164 -1.75 -19.88 -7.53
N ALA A 165 -0.96 -20.89 -7.16
CA ALA A 165 0.48 -20.86 -7.32
C ALA A 165 0.90 -20.79 -8.79
N GLN A 166 0.24 -21.57 -9.65
CA GLN A 166 0.48 -21.57 -11.09
C GLN A 166 0.12 -20.21 -11.71
N LEU A 167 -1.06 -19.67 -11.40
CA LEU A 167 -1.49 -18.36 -11.90
C LEU A 167 -0.52 -17.24 -11.50
N LEU A 168 -0.08 -17.23 -10.24
CA LEU A 168 0.88 -16.23 -9.76
C LEU A 168 2.22 -16.35 -10.50
N LEU A 169 2.75 -17.57 -10.61
CA LEU A 169 4.02 -17.83 -11.29
C LEU A 169 3.98 -17.39 -12.76
N GLU A 170 2.93 -17.75 -13.49
CA GLU A 170 2.76 -17.38 -14.90
C GLU A 170 2.80 -15.86 -15.10
N ASN A 171 2.07 -15.10 -14.25
CA ASN A 171 2.06 -13.64 -14.29
C ASN A 171 3.43 -13.04 -13.90
N GLN A 172 4.08 -13.57 -12.87
CA GLN A 172 5.41 -13.12 -12.42
C GLN A 172 6.47 -13.26 -13.52
N LEU A 173 6.53 -14.43 -14.17
CA LEU A 173 7.51 -14.68 -15.24
C LEU A 173 7.21 -13.85 -16.48
N ALA A 174 5.94 -13.69 -16.85
CA ALA A 174 5.53 -12.81 -17.95
C ALA A 174 5.89 -11.35 -17.67
N ALA A 175 5.68 -10.88 -16.44
CA ALA A 175 6.06 -9.54 -16.00
C ALA A 175 7.57 -9.32 -16.10
N LEU A 176 8.38 -10.26 -15.59
CA LEU A 176 9.84 -10.19 -15.69
C LEU A 176 10.31 -10.07 -17.14
N GLN A 177 9.81 -10.93 -18.03
CA GLN A 177 10.15 -10.88 -19.45
C GLN A 177 9.76 -9.56 -20.10
N LYS A 178 8.59 -9.00 -19.78
CA LYS A 178 8.14 -7.72 -20.33
C LYS A 178 9.00 -6.56 -19.82
N LEU A 179 9.32 -6.51 -18.52
CA LEU A 179 10.22 -5.51 -17.94
C LEU A 179 11.58 -5.51 -18.66
N LYS A 180 12.15 -6.71 -18.88
CA LYS A 180 13.44 -6.83 -19.56
C LYS A 180 13.40 -6.43 -21.02
N ARG A 181 12.32 -6.77 -21.75
CA ARG A 181 12.13 -6.31 -23.14
C ARG A 181 12.09 -4.78 -23.27
N LEU A 182 11.58 -4.08 -22.25
CA LEU A 182 11.54 -2.61 -22.22
C LEU A 182 12.79 -1.98 -21.59
N GLY A 183 13.82 -2.75 -21.25
CA GLY A 183 15.07 -2.24 -20.70
C GLY A 183 14.98 -1.76 -19.25
N VAL A 184 13.93 -2.13 -18.51
CA VAL A 184 13.82 -1.84 -17.07
C VAL A 184 14.78 -2.75 -16.30
N THR A 185 15.46 -2.21 -15.28
CA THR A 185 16.27 -3.00 -14.36
C THR A 185 15.34 -3.81 -13.44
N ALA A 186 15.41 -5.13 -13.52
CA ALA A 186 14.57 -6.03 -12.73
C ALA A 186 15.39 -6.70 -11.63
N LYS A 187 14.97 -6.49 -10.39
CA LYS A 187 15.45 -7.24 -9.22
C LYS A 187 14.46 -8.32 -8.87
N VAL A 188 14.94 -9.50 -8.47
CA VAL A 188 14.10 -10.54 -7.90
C VAL A 188 14.44 -10.69 -6.42
N ASN A 189 13.43 -10.63 -5.55
CA ASN A 189 13.54 -11.10 -4.17
C ASN A 189 13.04 -12.54 -4.10
N SER A 190 13.72 -13.39 -3.33
CA SER A 190 13.25 -14.73 -2.96
C SER A 190 13.46 -14.94 -1.47
N ILE A 191 12.40 -15.26 -0.74
CA ILE A 191 12.46 -15.55 0.70
C ILE A 191 12.83 -17.02 0.88
N ILE A 192 13.92 -17.27 1.61
CA ILE A 192 14.39 -18.61 2.00
C ILE A 192 13.53 -19.10 3.16
N LEU A 193 12.72 -20.12 2.91
CA LEU A 193 11.79 -20.76 3.84
C LEU A 193 12.27 -22.18 4.14
N PRO A 194 12.84 -22.42 5.34
CA PRO A 194 13.37 -23.73 5.73
C PRO A 194 12.34 -24.86 5.58
N GLY A 195 12.77 -25.96 4.95
CA GLY A 195 11.93 -27.13 4.70
C GLY A 195 10.85 -26.96 3.65
N ILE A 196 10.76 -25.80 2.99
CA ILE A 196 9.76 -25.53 1.93
C ILE A 196 10.46 -25.25 0.60
N ASN A 197 11.30 -24.20 0.54
CA ASN A 197 11.94 -23.78 -0.72
C ASN A 197 13.46 -23.56 -0.58
N ASP A 198 14.05 -23.82 0.58
CA ASP A 198 15.48 -23.65 0.86
C ASP A 198 16.39 -24.39 -0.14
N THR A 199 15.98 -25.58 -0.59
CA THR A 199 16.66 -26.32 -1.66
C THR A 199 16.25 -25.90 -3.08
N HIS A 200 15.15 -25.16 -3.21
CA HIS A 200 14.56 -24.73 -4.49
C HIS A 200 14.96 -23.32 -4.92
N VAL A 201 15.49 -22.49 -4.00
CA VAL A 201 15.90 -21.11 -4.30
C VAL A 201 16.93 -21.04 -5.45
N ILE A 202 17.78 -22.07 -5.60
CA ILE A 202 18.76 -22.14 -6.69
C ILE A 202 18.07 -22.33 -8.06
N GLU A 203 16.97 -23.08 -8.12
CA GLU A 203 16.19 -23.23 -9.35
C GLU A 203 15.43 -21.94 -9.68
N VAL A 204 14.93 -21.24 -8.66
CA VAL A 204 14.41 -19.87 -8.83
C VAL A 204 15.50 -18.98 -9.43
N ALA A 205 16.72 -19.00 -8.88
CA ALA A 205 17.84 -18.20 -9.38
C ALA A 205 18.18 -18.51 -10.84
N ARG A 206 18.25 -19.80 -11.20
CA ARG A 206 18.47 -20.25 -12.58
C ARG A 206 17.39 -19.72 -13.52
N GLN A 207 16.13 -19.89 -13.17
CA GLN A 207 15.01 -19.50 -14.01
C GLN A 207 14.94 -17.98 -14.20
N VAL A 208 15.11 -17.18 -13.15
CA VAL A 208 15.04 -15.72 -13.29
C VAL A 208 16.26 -15.14 -13.98
N ALA A 209 17.44 -15.77 -13.84
CA ALA A 209 18.63 -15.43 -14.62
C ALA A 209 18.42 -15.70 -16.11
N LEU A 210 17.82 -16.84 -16.47
CA LEU A 210 17.47 -17.17 -17.86
C LEU A 210 16.51 -16.14 -18.48
N LEU A 211 15.60 -15.60 -17.69
CA LEU A 211 14.66 -14.54 -18.12
C LEU A 211 15.27 -13.12 -18.08
N GLY A 212 16.53 -12.99 -17.70
CA GLY A 212 17.29 -11.74 -17.76
C GLY A 212 17.12 -10.81 -16.56
N ALA A 213 16.70 -11.29 -15.39
CA ALA A 213 16.81 -10.50 -14.17
C ALA A 213 18.24 -9.98 -13.97
N ASP A 214 18.42 -8.78 -13.40
CA ASP A 214 19.74 -8.15 -13.26
C ASP A 214 20.38 -8.47 -11.92
N ILE A 215 19.56 -8.59 -10.87
CA ILE A 215 19.99 -8.81 -9.49
C ILE A 215 19.00 -9.75 -8.80
N LEU A 216 19.51 -10.70 -8.04
CA LEU A 216 18.73 -11.52 -7.10
C LEU A 216 19.05 -11.11 -5.66
N ASN A 217 18.07 -11.25 -4.79
CA ASN A 217 18.19 -10.97 -3.37
C ASN A 217 17.52 -12.12 -2.60
N CYS A 218 18.32 -13.14 -2.28
CA CYS A 218 17.87 -14.24 -1.42
C CYS A 218 17.84 -13.76 0.03
N LEU A 219 16.64 -13.61 0.59
CA LEU A 219 16.41 -13.06 1.92
C LEU A 219 16.05 -14.18 2.91
N PRO A 220 16.56 -14.17 4.14
CA PRO A 220 16.12 -15.11 5.16
C PRO A 220 14.66 -14.87 5.53
N TYR A 221 13.90 -15.92 5.77
CA TYR A 221 12.66 -15.82 6.53
C TYR A 221 12.94 -15.29 7.94
N TYR A 222 12.06 -14.43 8.44
CA TYR A 222 12.07 -13.99 9.83
C TYR A 222 10.76 -14.41 10.48
N HIS A 223 10.88 -14.97 11.68
CA HIS A 223 9.75 -15.46 12.45
C HIS A 223 8.70 -14.36 12.64
N THR A 224 7.47 -14.66 12.23
CA THR A 224 6.35 -13.72 12.31
C THR A 224 5.17 -14.39 13.00
N THR A 225 4.74 -13.84 14.13
CA THR A 225 3.61 -14.35 14.92
C THR A 225 2.28 -14.12 14.22
N GLU A 226 1.28 -14.96 14.54
CA GLU A 226 -0.06 -14.92 13.95
C GLU A 226 -0.04 -15.15 12.43
N THR A 227 0.85 -16.02 11.97
CA THR A 227 0.95 -16.46 10.57
C THR A 227 0.89 -17.98 10.47
N VAL A 228 0.59 -18.51 9.29
CA VAL A 228 0.60 -19.96 9.06
C VAL A 228 2.00 -20.54 9.29
N PHE A 229 3.05 -19.76 9.02
CA PHE A 229 4.44 -20.14 9.21
C PHE A 229 5.04 -19.71 10.55
N GLU A 230 4.22 -19.33 11.53
CA GLU A 230 4.73 -18.91 12.86
C GLU A 230 5.57 -20.00 13.55
N ASN A 231 5.32 -21.28 13.25
CA ASN A 231 6.05 -22.41 13.83
C ASN A 231 7.27 -22.86 12.99
N ILE A 232 7.59 -22.16 11.90
CA ILE A 232 8.81 -22.39 11.12
C ILE A 232 9.95 -21.62 11.76
N ALA A 233 11.10 -22.26 11.93
CA ALA A 233 12.31 -21.61 12.43
C ALA A 233 12.91 -20.67 11.38
N GLU A 234 13.63 -19.65 11.82
CA GLU A 234 14.46 -18.84 10.91
C GLU A 234 15.57 -19.72 10.31
N PRO A 235 15.96 -19.52 9.03
CA PRO A 235 17.05 -20.27 8.43
C PRO A 235 18.36 -19.97 9.15
N ASP A 236 19.20 -20.99 9.31
CA ASP A 236 20.52 -20.82 9.89
C ASP A 236 21.36 -19.84 9.04
N PRO A 237 22.07 -18.87 9.65
CA PRO A 237 22.86 -17.89 8.91
C PRO A 237 23.92 -18.50 7.97
N VAL A 238 24.46 -19.69 8.30
CA VAL A 238 25.40 -20.41 7.42
C VAL A 238 24.67 -20.88 6.17
N THR A 239 23.51 -21.52 6.32
CA THR A 239 22.68 -21.96 5.19
C THR A 239 22.25 -20.79 4.31
N VAL A 240 21.87 -19.65 4.90
CA VAL A 240 21.52 -18.44 4.13
C VAL A 240 22.71 -17.98 3.27
N LYS A 241 23.91 -17.95 3.86
CA LYS A 241 25.12 -17.55 3.16
C LYS A 241 25.49 -18.52 2.05
N GLU A 242 25.37 -19.82 2.27
CA GLU A 242 25.60 -20.87 1.26
C GLU A 242 24.65 -20.72 0.07
N ILE A 243 23.34 -20.56 0.33
CA ILE A 243 22.34 -20.32 -0.73
C ILE A 243 22.65 -19.03 -1.51
N GLN A 244 23.04 -17.96 -0.82
CA GLN A 244 23.41 -16.69 -1.46
C GLN A 244 24.68 -16.85 -2.31
N GLU A 245 25.69 -17.57 -1.85
CA GLU A 245 26.92 -17.83 -2.60
C GLU A 245 26.65 -18.66 -3.85
N GLU A 246 25.86 -19.74 -3.73
CA GLU A 246 25.50 -20.59 -4.85
C GLU A 246 24.62 -19.86 -5.87
N ALA A 247 23.57 -19.17 -5.42
CA ALA A 247 22.73 -18.34 -6.29
C ALA A 247 23.54 -17.21 -6.96
N GLY A 248 24.58 -16.70 -6.27
CA GLY A 248 25.52 -15.70 -6.75
C GLY A 248 26.37 -16.15 -7.94
N LEU A 249 26.55 -17.46 -8.14
CA LEU A 249 27.22 -18.02 -9.33
C LEU A 249 26.34 -17.90 -10.59
N LEU A 250 25.02 -17.78 -10.42
CA LEU A 250 24.04 -17.69 -11.51
C LEU A 250 23.61 -16.25 -11.78
N LEU A 251 23.38 -15.46 -10.73
CA LEU A 251 22.95 -14.07 -10.85
C LEU A 251 23.52 -13.20 -9.71
N PRO A 252 23.96 -11.95 -9.98
CA PRO A 252 24.50 -11.08 -8.95
C PRO A 252 23.56 -10.93 -7.75
N GLN A 253 24.10 -11.10 -6.53
CA GLN A 253 23.36 -10.96 -5.28
C GLN A 253 23.40 -9.52 -4.74
N MET A 254 22.28 -9.06 -4.18
CA MET A 254 22.24 -7.87 -3.33
C MET A 254 22.78 -8.19 -1.93
N LYS A 255 23.98 -7.69 -1.59
CA LYS A 255 24.67 -8.03 -0.32
C LYS A 255 24.37 -7.08 0.85
N HIS A 256 23.69 -5.97 0.59
CA HIS A 256 23.51 -4.86 1.54
C HIS A 256 22.04 -4.52 1.79
N CYS A 257 21.15 -5.49 1.60
CA CYS A 257 19.73 -5.30 1.86
C CYS A 257 19.47 -5.14 3.36
N ALA A 258 18.87 -4.01 3.74
CA ALA A 258 18.41 -3.76 5.11
C ALA A 258 16.92 -4.10 5.34
N ARG A 259 16.24 -4.73 4.36
CA ARG A 259 14.78 -4.97 4.34
C ARG A 259 13.98 -3.74 4.77
N CYS A 260 14.10 -2.70 3.95
CA CYS A 260 13.59 -1.36 4.25
C CYS A 260 12.08 -1.38 4.50
N ARG A 261 11.61 -0.48 5.37
CA ARG A 261 10.18 -0.26 5.65
C ARG A 261 9.45 0.39 4.46
N ALA A 262 8.11 0.33 4.41
CA ALA A 262 7.31 0.92 3.33
C ALA A 262 7.24 2.46 3.46
N ASP A 263 7.69 2.98 4.60
CA ASP A 263 7.93 4.37 4.93
C ASP A 263 9.43 4.63 5.21
N ALA A 264 10.34 3.81 4.67
CA ALA A 264 11.78 4.03 4.84
C ALA A 264 12.20 5.37 4.21
N VAL A 265 13.02 6.13 4.94
CA VAL A 265 13.54 7.41 4.45
C VAL A 265 14.97 7.63 4.94
N GLY A 266 15.84 8.11 4.05
CA GLY A 266 17.26 8.41 4.34
C GLY A 266 18.23 7.38 3.76
N ILE A 267 19.33 7.08 4.45
CA ILE A 267 20.42 6.17 4.02
C ILE A 267 20.15 4.71 4.43
N ILE A 268 20.54 3.74 3.58
CA ILE A 268 20.30 2.31 3.86
C ILE A 268 21.04 1.88 5.13
N GLY A 269 20.33 1.19 6.03
CA GLY A 269 20.88 0.72 7.31
C GLY A 269 20.75 1.73 8.46
N GLU A 270 20.42 2.99 8.18
CA GLU A 270 20.16 3.99 9.22
C GLU A 270 18.68 3.99 9.65
N LEU A 271 18.43 4.45 10.87
CA LEU A 271 17.07 4.69 11.35
C LEU A 271 16.45 5.86 10.60
N ASN A 272 15.14 5.79 10.34
CA ASN A 272 14.40 6.89 9.74
C ASN A 272 14.58 8.17 10.59
N ASN A 273 14.85 9.29 9.93
CA ASN A 273 14.94 10.58 10.60
C ASN A 273 13.60 10.91 11.32
N PRO A 274 13.60 11.15 12.64
CA PRO A 274 12.37 11.43 13.40
C PRO A 274 11.59 12.63 12.87
N GLU A 275 12.28 13.66 12.36
CA GLU A 275 11.65 14.84 11.78
C GLU A 275 10.91 14.52 10.48
N MET A 276 11.50 13.69 9.62
CA MET A 276 10.83 13.22 8.40
C MET A 276 9.61 12.35 8.74
N MET A 277 9.72 11.49 9.75
CA MET A 277 8.58 10.69 10.22
C MET A 277 7.46 11.57 10.75
N LYS A 278 7.80 12.68 11.44
CA LYS A 278 6.84 13.70 11.85
C LYS A 278 6.18 14.36 10.65
N LYS A 279 6.93 14.72 9.60
CA LYS A 279 6.36 15.28 8.36
C LYS A 279 5.40 14.34 7.66
N MET A 280 5.71 13.05 7.60
CA MET A 280 4.78 12.04 7.08
C MET A 280 3.50 11.97 7.92
N ALA A 281 3.63 11.99 9.25
CA ALA A 281 2.50 12.01 10.15
C ALA A 281 1.64 13.26 10.00
N GLU A 282 2.25 14.44 9.84
CA GLU A 282 1.53 15.69 9.54
C GLU A 282 0.79 15.59 8.21
N ALA A 283 1.44 15.08 7.15
CA ALA A 283 0.85 14.90 5.82
C ALA A 283 -0.39 13.98 5.84
N SER A 284 -0.35 12.88 6.61
CA SER A 284 -1.48 11.95 6.74
C SER A 284 -2.74 12.57 7.34
N LEU A 285 -2.63 13.68 8.06
CA LEU A 285 -3.76 14.39 8.70
C LEU A 285 -4.31 15.54 7.84
N MET A 286 -3.59 15.91 6.78
CA MET A 286 -4.06 16.87 5.80
C MET A 286 -5.21 16.28 4.97
N PRO A 287 -6.00 17.11 4.27
CA PRO A 287 -6.91 16.58 3.26
C PRO A 287 -6.17 15.75 2.21
N LYS A 288 -6.88 14.87 1.50
CA LYS A 288 -6.29 14.01 0.45
C LYS A 288 -5.50 14.82 -0.57
N ASN A 289 -5.97 16.02 -0.91
CA ASN A 289 -5.16 17.03 -1.56
C ASN A 289 -4.74 18.10 -0.53
N PRO A 290 -3.46 18.20 -0.15
CA PRO A 290 -2.98 19.21 0.79
C PRO A 290 -3.25 20.66 0.37
N GLU A 291 -3.45 20.93 -0.92
CA GLU A 291 -3.80 22.25 -1.45
C GLU A 291 -5.28 22.62 -1.25
N ASP A 292 -6.15 21.64 -0.98
CA ASP A 292 -7.57 21.89 -0.78
C ASP A 292 -7.82 22.54 0.59
N ASN A 293 -8.58 23.63 0.62
CA ASN A 293 -9.10 24.18 1.86
C ASN A 293 -10.31 23.39 2.36
N ARG A 294 -10.05 22.27 3.05
CA ARG A 294 -11.08 21.41 3.66
C ARG A 294 -10.98 21.39 5.18
N PRO A 295 -11.41 22.44 5.88
CA PRO A 295 -11.22 22.55 7.32
C PRO A 295 -12.17 21.66 8.14
N PHE A 296 -13.20 21.09 7.52
CA PHE A 296 -14.30 20.45 8.25
C PHE A 296 -14.35 18.92 8.13
N ILE A 297 -15.07 18.30 9.07
CA ILE A 297 -15.47 16.89 9.03
C ILE A 297 -16.99 16.83 9.13
N ALA A 298 -17.62 16.10 8.21
CA ALA A 298 -19.05 15.85 8.22
C ALA A 298 -19.36 14.54 8.96
N VAL A 299 -20.53 14.47 9.59
CA VAL A 299 -20.97 13.30 10.37
C VAL A 299 -22.44 13.00 10.10
N ALA A 300 -22.75 11.72 9.85
CA ALA A 300 -24.12 11.22 9.80
C ALA A 300 -24.54 10.69 11.18
N SER A 301 -25.65 11.21 11.71
CA SER A 301 -26.12 10.90 13.07
C SER A 301 -27.64 11.01 13.16
N LEU A 302 -28.25 10.06 13.88
CA LEU A 302 -29.69 10.07 14.17
C LEU A 302 -30.06 11.12 15.23
N GLU A 303 -29.33 11.14 16.36
CA GLU A 303 -29.63 12.02 17.50
C GLU A 303 -28.64 13.18 17.69
N GLY A 304 -27.56 13.22 16.90
CA GLY A 304 -26.52 14.24 16.98
C GLY A 304 -25.47 14.03 18.10
N VAL A 305 -25.41 12.82 18.68
CA VAL A 305 -24.44 12.46 19.73
C VAL A 305 -23.50 11.34 19.27
N LEU A 306 -24.01 10.40 18.48
CA LEU A 306 -23.29 9.21 18.03
C LEU A 306 -23.14 9.16 16.51
N VAL A 307 -22.05 8.57 16.02
CA VAL A 307 -21.91 8.14 14.63
C VAL A 307 -22.65 6.82 14.46
N ASN A 308 -23.95 6.90 14.21
CA ASN A 308 -24.84 5.73 14.20
C ASN A 308 -25.73 5.60 12.96
N GLN A 309 -25.57 6.48 11.97
CA GLN A 309 -26.43 6.48 10.78
C GLN A 309 -25.70 5.97 9.53
N HIS A 310 -26.40 5.14 8.75
CA HIS A 310 -25.94 4.71 7.43
C HIS A 310 -26.02 5.87 6.44
N LEU A 311 -24.99 6.04 5.60
CA LEU A 311 -24.88 7.16 4.65
C LEU A 311 -26.09 7.30 3.73
N GLY A 312 -26.68 6.17 3.32
CA GLY A 312 -27.82 6.17 2.42
C GLY A 312 -29.11 6.67 3.03
N GLU A 313 -29.23 6.59 4.36
CA GLU A 313 -30.44 6.92 5.13
C GLU A 313 -30.35 8.29 5.78
N ALA A 314 -29.16 8.89 5.81
CA ALA A 314 -28.93 10.22 6.34
C ALA A 314 -29.75 11.28 5.59
N ASP A 315 -30.54 12.05 6.34
CA ASP A 315 -31.31 13.21 5.88
C ASP A 315 -30.54 14.52 6.05
N ARG A 316 -29.51 14.52 6.89
CA ARG A 316 -28.62 15.65 7.17
C ARG A 316 -27.23 15.20 7.59
N PHE A 317 -26.29 16.13 7.56
CA PHE A 317 -24.91 15.95 8.00
C PHE A 317 -24.50 17.09 8.93
N LEU A 318 -23.97 16.71 10.08
CA LEU A 318 -23.43 17.64 11.08
C LEU A 318 -21.98 17.96 10.70
N VAL A 319 -21.64 19.24 10.60
CA VAL A 319 -20.34 19.69 10.13
C VAL A 319 -19.54 20.27 11.29
N TYR A 320 -18.37 19.70 11.55
CA TYR A 320 -17.51 20.06 12.67
C TYR A 320 -16.21 20.70 12.21
N ALA A 321 -15.73 21.65 13.01
CA ALA A 321 -14.42 22.27 12.88
C ALA A 321 -13.54 21.97 14.10
N LEU A 322 -12.23 21.89 13.90
CA LEU A 322 -11.25 21.82 14.98
C LEU A 322 -10.93 23.22 15.50
N ASP A 323 -11.19 23.46 16.77
CA ASP A 323 -10.63 24.58 17.51
C ASP A 323 -9.24 24.20 18.02
N LYS A 324 -8.20 24.73 17.36
CA LYS A 324 -6.80 24.44 17.70
C LYS A 324 -6.40 24.98 19.06
N GLU A 325 -7.01 26.07 19.52
CA GLU A 325 -6.67 26.70 20.79
C GLU A 325 -7.27 25.92 21.97
N ARG A 326 -8.55 25.55 21.83
CA ARG A 326 -9.28 24.82 22.87
C ARG A 326 -9.06 23.31 22.82
N ARG A 327 -8.41 22.82 21.76
CA ARG A 327 -8.20 21.38 21.49
C ARG A 327 -9.52 20.61 21.55
N SER A 328 -10.57 21.21 21.00
CA SER A 328 -11.92 20.64 20.95
C SER A 328 -12.50 20.79 19.55
N CYS A 329 -13.58 20.06 19.29
CA CYS A 329 -14.33 20.19 18.04
C CYS A 329 -15.68 20.84 18.33
N SER A 330 -16.11 21.75 17.46
CA SER A 330 -17.41 22.40 17.58
C SER A 330 -18.25 22.15 16.34
N LEU A 331 -19.56 22.00 16.55
CA LEU A 331 -20.53 21.98 15.47
C LEU A 331 -20.62 23.39 14.88
N VAL A 332 -20.31 23.54 13.60
CA VAL A 332 -20.30 24.85 12.92
C VAL A 332 -21.43 24.99 11.91
N ASP A 333 -21.98 23.88 11.42
CA ASP A 333 -23.04 23.89 10.41
C ASP A 333 -23.83 22.56 10.41
N THR A 334 -25.01 22.55 9.80
CA THR A 334 -25.82 21.36 9.54
C THR A 334 -26.38 21.43 8.13
N ARG A 335 -26.02 20.46 7.28
CA ARG A 335 -26.36 20.46 5.86
C ARG A 335 -27.32 19.34 5.51
N LEU A 336 -28.34 19.64 4.71
CA LEU A 336 -29.31 18.64 4.28
C LEU A 336 -28.70 17.69 3.25
N ALA A 337 -29.08 16.42 3.36
CA ALA A 337 -28.75 15.43 2.35
C ALA A 337 -29.58 15.67 1.08
N PRO A 338 -29.04 15.39 -0.11
CA PRO A 338 -29.85 15.35 -1.32
C PRO A 338 -30.96 14.29 -1.19
N PRO A 339 -32.13 14.50 -1.83
CA PRO A 339 -33.24 13.57 -1.79
C PRO A 339 -32.82 12.12 -2.12
N PRO A 340 -33.46 11.11 -1.51
CA PRO A 340 -33.20 9.72 -1.85
C PRO A 340 -33.60 9.42 -3.31
N GLY A 341 -32.94 8.43 -3.91
CA GLY A 341 -33.05 8.15 -5.35
C GLY A 341 -31.89 8.75 -6.16
N GLY A 342 -31.97 8.71 -7.49
CA GLY A 342 -30.98 9.37 -8.37
C GLY A 342 -29.63 8.67 -8.56
N GLY A 343 -29.42 7.51 -7.92
CA GLY A 343 -28.21 6.69 -8.13
C GLY A 343 -26.92 7.46 -7.86
N LYS A 344 -26.05 7.57 -8.88
CA LYS A 344 -24.75 8.24 -8.78
C LYS A 344 -24.88 9.76 -8.58
N ASP A 345 -25.89 10.39 -9.19
CA ASP A 345 -26.08 11.85 -9.18
C ASP A 345 -26.36 12.38 -7.77
N ARG A 346 -26.99 11.56 -6.92
CA ARG A 346 -27.19 11.86 -5.50
C ARG A 346 -25.85 12.07 -4.79
N TRP A 347 -24.88 11.20 -5.05
CA TRP A 347 -23.58 11.23 -4.41
C TRP A 347 -22.70 12.37 -4.94
N GLU A 348 -22.84 12.73 -6.22
CA GLU A 348 -22.19 13.91 -6.78
C GLU A 348 -22.75 15.21 -6.20
N SER A 349 -24.08 15.27 -6.01
CA SER A 349 -24.74 16.37 -5.31
C SER A 349 -24.28 16.46 -3.86
N LEU A 350 -24.21 15.33 -3.15
CA LEU A 350 -23.73 15.28 -1.77
C LEU A 350 -22.27 15.72 -1.66
N ALA A 351 -21.42 15.28 -2.58
CA ALA A 351 -20.01 15.71 -2.62
C ALA A 351 -19.88 17.22 -2.82
N SER A 352 -20.79 17.82 -3.58
CA SER A 352 -20.85 19.27 -3.77
C SER A 352 -21.30 19.99 -2.50
N THR A 353 -22.31 19.45 -1.80
CA THR A 353 -22.77 19.98 -0.51
C THR A 353 -21.69 19.92 0.58
N LEU A 354 -20.80 18.93 0.53
CA LEU A 354 -19.74 18.68 1.52
C LEU A 354 -18.32 18.99 0.96
N SER A 355 -18.21 19.88 -0.02
CA SER A 355 -16.95 20.09 -0.77
C SER A 355 -15.77 20.61 0.07
N ASP A 356 -16.05 21.29 1.18
CA ASP A 356 -15.10 21.81 2.17
C ASP A 356 -14.84 20.83 3.34
N CYS A 357 -15.46 19.65 3.30
CA CYS A 357 -15.20 18.59 4.26
C CYS A 357 -14.07 17.69 3.75
N ARG A 358 -13.13 17.35 4.63
CA ARG A 358 -12.04 16.40 4.32
C ARG A 358 -12.44 14.95 4.52
N ALA A 359 -13.40 14.72 5.41
CA ALA A 359 -13.88 13.40 5.77
C ALA A 359 -15.38 13.43 6.08
N LEU A 360 -16.02 12.28 5.91
CA LEU A 360 -17.40 12.02 6.26
C LEU A 360 -17.48 10.76 7.12
N LEU A 361 -17.90 10.91 8.38
CA LEU A 361 -18.01 9.82 9.35
C LEU A 361 -19.44 9.28 9.34
N VAL A 362 -19.56 7.98 9.15
CA VAL A 362 -20.85 7.28 9.03
C VAL A 362 -20.78 5.94 9.75
N ASN A 363 -21.93 5.37 10.13
CA ASN A 363 -21.93 4.02 10.69
C ASN A 363 -21.56 2.97 9.64
N SER A 364 -22.06 3.16 8.42
CA SER A 364 -21.80 2.30 7.27
C SER A 364 -22.13 3.03 5.96
N ALA A 365 -21.50 2.59 4.87
CA ALA A 365 -21.73 3.10 3.52
C ALA A 365 -21.40 2.03 2.47
N GLY A 366 -22.21 1.94 1.42
CA GLY A 366 -21.96 1.09 0.26
C GLY A 366 -20.76 1.56 -0.59
N ASP A 367 -20.34 0.72 -1.54
CA ASP A 367 -19.16 1.00 -2.36
C ASP A 367 -19.35 2.20 -3.31
N SER A 368 -20.52 2.29 -3.96
CA SER A 368 -20.84 3.38 -4.88
C SER A 368 -20.66 4.79 -4.28
N PRO A 369 -21.30 5.13 -3.13
CA PRO A 369 -21.08 6.45 -2.52
C PRO A 369 -19.64 6.66 -2.05
N LYS A 370 -18.97 5.62 -1.52
CA LYS A 370 -17.55 5.70 -1.13
C LYS A 370 -16.69 6.07 -2.33
N THR A 371 -16.86 5.42 -3.47
CA THR A 371 -16.11 5.71 -4.70
C THR A 371 -16.33 7.15 -5.15
N VAL A 372 -17.58 7.63 -5.20
CA VAL A 372 -17.89 8.99 -5.68
C VAL A 372 -17.33 10.06 -4.74
N LEU A 373 -17.54 9.94 -3.42
CA LEU A 373 -17.07 10.91 -2.44
C LEU A 373 -15.55 10.94 -2.33
N ASN A 374 -14.90 9.77 -2.36
CA ASN A 374 -13.44 9.68 -2.35
C ASN A 374 -12.82 10.32 -3.59
N ALA A 375 -13.41 10.13 -4.78
CA ALA A 375 -12.97 10.79 -6.01
C ALA A 375 -13.09 12.32 -5.94
N ARG A 376 -13.98 12.84 -5.09
CA ARG A 376 -14.15 14.27 -4.80
C ARG A 376 -13.35 14.75 -3.58
N GLY A 377 -12.41 13.94 -3.08
CA GLY A 377 -11.50 14.31 -1.99
C GLY A 377 -12.08 14.20 -0.57
N ILE A 378 -13.28 13.61 -0.42
CA ILE A 378 -13.94 13.40 0.88
C ILE A 378 -13.70 11.96 1.33
N ASP A 379 -12.96 11.76 2.41
CA ASP A 379 -12.68 10.43 2.95
C ASP A 379 -13.87 9.87 3.74
N VAL A 380 -14.49 8.79 3.26
CA VAL A 380 -15.66 8.19 3.92
C VAL A 380 -15.21 7.12 4.90
N MET A 381 -15.37 7.39 6.19
CA MET A 381 -14.97 6.49 7.28
C MET A 381 -16.18 5.83 7.92
N SER A 382 -16.16 4.49 8.02
CA SER A 382 -17.20 3.71 8.69
C SER A 382 -16.78 3.39 10.13
N LEU A 383 -17.44 4.01 11.12
CA LEU A 383 -17.15 3.85 12.54
C LEU A 383 -18.42 4.05 13.39
N GLU A 384 -18.40 3.58 14.63
CA GLU A 384 -19.47 3.73 15.61
C GLU A 384 -18.91 4.25 16.92
N GLY A 385 -19.49 5.31 17.47
CA GLY A 385 -18.99 5.94 18.69
C GLY A 385 -19.48 7.37 18.90
N VAL A 386 -18.95 8.01 19.93
CA VAL A 386 -19.24 9.41 20.27
C VAL A 386 -18.65 10.34 19.20
N ILE A 387 -19.46 11.29 18.71
CA ILE A 387 -19.05 12.19 17.62
C ILE A 387 -17.82 13.01 18.01
N GLU A 388 -17.79 13.59 19.20
CA GLU A 388 -16.67 14.44 19.65
C GLU A 388 -15.34 13.69 19.62
N GLU A 389 -15.34 12.46 20.12
CA GLU A 389 -14.17 11.58 20.12
C GLU A 389 -13.75 11.23 18.68
N ALA A 390 -14.70 10.83 17.85
CA ALA A 390 -14.44 10.43 16.47
C ALA A 390 -13.88 11.59 15.63
N VAL A 391 -14.52 12.76 15.67
CA VAL A 391 -14.11 13.96 14.93
C VAL A 391 -12.75 14.44 15.40
N TYR A 392 -12.54 14.58 16.71
CA TYR A 392 -11.26 15.00 17.26
C TYR A 392 -10.14 14.01 16.91
N GLY A 393 -10.44 12.71 16.98
CA GLY A 393 -9.49 11.67 16.63
C GLY A 393 -9.07 11.71 15.16
N VAL A 394 -9.99 11.99 14.24
CA VAL A 394 -9.67 12.13 12.81
C VAL A 394 -8.83 13.39 12.56
N PHE A 395 -9.16 14.52 13.19
CA PHE A 395 -8.36 15.75 13.06
C PHE A 395 -6.94 15.63 13.61
N THR A 396 -6.76 14.87 14.69
CA THR A 396 -5.49 14.80 15.43
C THR A 396 -4.69 13.52 15.18
N GLY A 397 -5.26 12.55 14.47
CA GLY A 397 -4.62 11.28 14.16
C GLY A 397 -4.57 10.30 15.33
N GLN A 398 -5.52 10.38 16.26
CA GLN A 398 -5.64 9.39 17.34
C GLN A 398 -6.02 8.02 16.77
N ASN A 399 -5.69 6.97 17.51
CA ASN A 399 -6.06 5.62 17.13
C ASN A 399 -7.57 5.43 17.38
N LEU A 400 -8.33 5.20 16.31
CA LEU A 400 -9.78 5.01 16.35
C LEU A 400 -10.20 3.54 16.18
N LYS A 401 -9.27 2.58 16.31
CA LYS A 401 -9.56 1.15 16.06
C LYS A 401 -10.71 0.60 16.91
N HIS A 402 -10.91 1.11 18.13
CA HIS A 402 -12.02 0.71 19.00
C HIS A 402 -13.38 1.22 18.53
N LEU A 403 -13.40 2.28 17.73
CA LEU A 403 -14.62 2.81 17.10
C LEU A 403 -14.86 2.20 15.71
N MET A 404 -13.82 1.69 15.07
CA MET A 404 -13.95 1.06 13.75
C MET A 404 -14.70 -0.25 13.87
N LYS A 405 -15.75 -0.43 13.07
CA LYS A 405 -16.36 -1.76 12.91
C LYS A 405 -15.34 -2.68 12.25
N SER A 406 -14.94 -3.73 12.97
CA SER A 406 -14.19 -4.81 12.34
C SER A 406 -15.03 -5.34 11.18
N SER A 407 -14.45 -5.41 9.98
CA SER A 407 -15.07 -6.13 8.86
C SER A 407 -14.97 -7.63 9.14
N GLN A 408 -15.51 -8.10 10.27
CA GLN A 408 -15.81 -9.50 10.44
C GLN A 408 -16.97 -9.79 9.51
N ILE A 409 -16.65 -10.43 8.40
CA ILE A 409 -17.58 -11.22 7.60
C ILE A 409 -18.03 -12.37 8.49
N HIS A 410 -18.85 -12.07 9.49
CA HIS A 410 -19.73 -13.06 10.08
C HIS A 410 -20.93 -13.15 9.17
N ALA A 411 -21.09 -14.33 8.59
CA ALA A 411 -22.27 -14.73 7.87
C ALA A 411 -23.49 -14.56 8.80
N CYS A 412 -24.13 -13.40 8.77
CA CYS A 412 -25.47 -13.23 9.29
C CYS A 412 -26.43 -13.93 8.31
N LYS A 413 -26.61 -15.24 8.52
CA LYS A 413 -27.89 -15.90 8.28
C LYS A 413 -28.90 -15.31 9.28
N SER A 414 -29.42 -14.13 8.97
CA SER A 414 -30.61 -13.56 9.61
C SER A 414 -31.17 -12.45 8.71
N GLY A 415 -32.17 -12.85 7.92
CA GLY A 415 -33.19 -12.05 7.25
C GLY A 415 -32.87 -10.57 7.00
N CYS A 416 -32.20 -10.29 5.88
CA CYS A 416 -32.40 -9.01 5.20
C CYS A 416 -33.77 -9.08 4.52
N SER A 417 -34.82 -8.64 5.22
CA SER A 417 -36.13 -8.35 4.62
C SER A 417 -36.07 -6.98 3.93
N GLY A 418 -35.23 -6.85 2.92
CA GLY A 418 -35.37 -5.81 1.92
C GLY A 418 -36.33 -6.34 0.88
N THR A 419 -37.45 -5.66 0.63
CA THR A 419 -38.35 -5.95 -0.50
C THR A 419 -37.59 -5.67 -1.78
N GLY A 420 -36.86 -6.68 -2.26
CA GLY A 420 -36.16 -6.70 -3.52
C GLY A 420 -37.16 -6.65 -4.66
N ASN A 421 -37.65 -5.45 -4.97
CA ASN A 421 -38.14 -5.15 -6.31
C ASN A 421 -36.95 -4.63 -7.09
N GLY A 422 -36.37 -5.54 -7.88
CA GLY A 422 -35.44 -5.19 -8.93
C GLY A 422 -36.13 -4.38 -10.02
N CYS A 423 -35.36 -3.48 -10.62
CA CYS A 423 -35.53 -2.92 -11.95
C CYS A 423 -34.07 -2.79 -12.46
N GLY A 424 -33.67 -3.35 -13.59
CA GLY A 424 -34.32 -3.22 -14.89
C GLY A 424 -33.39 -2.36 -15.74
#